data_AF-A0A6N8NT53-F1
#
_entry.id   AF-A0A6N8NT53-F1
#
_cell.length_a   1.000
_cell.length_b   1.000
_cell.length_c   1.000
_cell.angle_alpha   90.00
_cell.angle_beta   90.00
_cell.angle_gamma   90.00
#
_symmetry.space_group_name_H-M   'P 1'
#
loop_
_entity.id
_entity.type
_entity.pdbx_description
1 polymer ?
#
loop_
_entity_poly.entity_id
_entity_poly.type
_entity_poly.pdbx_seq_one_letter_code
_entity_poly.pdbx_strand_id
1 'polypeptide(L)'
;SLNARCIRRWEIEFKGRCDSKVSPWWRKHHLRGYIRECALTTADCMVERMAEDNALVDFQGNGRGWSPEFSAWYHERREQYLKEARDYLNEDATNDEIDEEIQNELEAWND
;
A
#
# COMPACT_ATOMS: atom_id res chain seq x y z
N SER A 1 -3.18 0.30 -13.72
CA SER A 1 -2.61 1.09 -12.61
C SER A 1 -2.66 0.28 -11.33
N LEU A 2 -1.73 0.55 -10.42
CA LEU A 2 -1.65 -0.03 -9.10
C LEU A 2 -2.99 0.07 -8.36
N ASN A 3 -3.58 1.28 -8.27
CA ASN A 3 -4.84 1.51 -7.58
C ASN A 3 -5.97 0.59 -8.08
N ALA A 4 -6.10 0.39 -9.40
CA ALA A 4 -7.14 -0.49 -9.94
C ALA A 4 -6.91 -1.96 -9.56
N ARG A 5 -5.64 -2.41 -9.52
CA ARG A 5 -5.29 -3.75 -9.05
C ARG A 5 -5.56 -3.89 -7.55
N CYS A 6 -5.10 -2.96 -6.72
CA CYS A 6 -5.37 -2.97 -5.27
C CYS A 6 -6.88 -3.01 -4.97
N ILE A 7 -7.68 -2.15 -5.62
CA ILE A 7 -9.15 -2.19 -5.50
C ILE A 7 -9.70 -3.57 -5.83
N ARG A 8 -9.25 -4.16 -6.94
CA ARG A 8 -9.72 -5.48 -7.38
C ARG A 8 -9.34 -6.57 -6.37
N ARG A 9 -8.12 -6.55 -5.84
CA ARG A 9 -7.63 -7.54 -4.87
C ARG A 9 -8.40 -7.44 -3.55
N TRP A 10 -8.57 -6.23 -3.02
CA TRP A 10 -9.41 -5.97 -1.84
C TRP A 10 -10.87 -6.41 -2.03
N GLU A 11 -11.46 -6.13 -3.19
CA GLU A 11 -12.82 -6.60 -3.49
C GLU A 11 -12.93 -8.12 -3.50
N ILE A 12 -11.91 -8.83 -4.02
CA ILE A 12 -11.87 -10.30 -4.03
C ILE A 12 -11.78 -10.82 -2.60
N GLU A 13 -10.86 -10.31 -1.79
CA GLU A 13 -10.65 -10.70 -0.40
C GLU A 13 -11.91 -10.49 0.45
N PHE A 14 -12.58 -9.34 0.29
CA PHE A 14 -13.75 -9.00 1.09
C PHE A 14 -15.08 -9.49 0.53
N LYS A 15 -15.11 -10.07 -0.67
CA LYS A 15 -16.37 -10.52 -1.29
C LYS A 15 -17.10 -11.54 -0.41
N GLY A 16 -16.37 -12.50 0.15
CA GLY A 16 -16.92 -13.50 1.08
C GLY A 16 -17.26 -12.89 2.44
N ARG A 17 -16.38 -12.01 2.95
CA ARG A 17 -16.55 -11.33 4.25
C ARG A 17 -17.77 -10.41 4.28
N CYS A 18 -18.19 -9.85 3.14
CA CYS A 18 -19.36 -8.97 3.02
C CYS A 18 -20.69 -9.69 2.71
N ASP A 19 -20.71 -11.04 2.74
CA ASP A 19 -21.97 -11.78 2.63
C ASP A 19 -22.77 -11.62 3.93
N SER A 20 -23.95 -11.00 3.83
CA SER A 20 -24.89 -10.81 4.94
C SER A 20 -25.35 -12.11 5.61
N LYS A 21 -25.19 -13.26 4.94
CA LYS A 21 -25.48 -14.58 5.52
C LYS A 21 -24.38 -15.09 6.45
N VAL A 22 -23.17 -14.56 6.30
CA VAL A 22 -21.97 -15.00 7.03
C VAL A 22 -21.52 -13.93 8.02
N SER A 23 -21.63 -12.65 7.66
CA SER A 23 -21.08 -11.54 8.41
C SER A 23 -22.15 -10.69 9.09
N PRO A 24 -22.08 -10.55 10.43
CA PRO A 24 -22.98 -9.66 11.16
C PRO A 24 -22.63 -8.18 10.94
N TRP A 25 -21.36 -7.88 10.64
CA TRP A 25 -20.82 -6.52 10.59
C TRP A 25 -20.66 -5.99 9.16
N TRP A 26 -20.09 -6.81 8.26
CA TRP A 26 -19.75 -6.37 6.91
C TRP A 26 -20.93 -6.58 5.94
N ARG A 27 -21.18 -5.57 5.11
CA ARG A 27 -22.28 -5.53 4.15
C ARG A 27 -21.76 -5.21 2.76
N LYS A 28 -22.50 -5.64 1.72
CA LYS A 28 -22.12 -5.41 0.31
C LYS A 28 -21.80 -3.96 -0.05
N HIS A 29 -22.39 -2.97 0.62
CA HIS A 29 -22.09 -1.56 0.34
C HIS A 29 -20.72 -1.13 0.87
N HIS A 30 -20.18 -1.78 1.91
CA HIS A 30 -18.82 -1.51 2.41
C HIS A 30 -17.74 -1.82 1.37
N LEU A 31 -17.99 -2.77 0.44
CA LEU A 31 -17.08 -3.04 -0.69
C LEU A 31 -16.82 -1.80 -1.56
N ARG A 32 -17.83 -0.92 -1.70
CA ARG A 32 -17.75 0.27 -2.55
C ARG A 32 -17.33 1.53 -1.80
N GLY A 33 -17.42 1.52 -0.47
CA GLY A 33 -17.01 2.61 0.42
C GLY A 33 -15.71 2.27 1.10
N TYR A 34 -15.79 1.90 2.38
CA TYR A 34 -14.64 1.65 3.25
C TYR A 34 -13.55 0.74 2.63
N ILE A 35 -13.93 -0.40 2.04
CA ILE A 35 -12.93 -1.32 1.45
C ILE A 35 -12.22 -0.74 0.24
N ARG A 36 -12.92 0.10 -0.54
CA ARG A 36 -12.29 0.84 -1.63
C ARG A 36 -11.29 1.86 -1.11
N GLU A 37 -11.58 2.51 0.01
CA GLU A 37 -10.66 3.44 0.66
C GLU A 37 -9.42 2.72 1.19
N CYS A 38 -9.59 1.58 1.87
CA CYS A 38 -8.47 0.72 2.29
C CYS A 38 -7.59 0.36 1.09
N ALA A 39 -8.19 -0.03 -0.04
CA ALA A 39 -7.44 -0.37 -1.23
C ALA A 39 -6.61 0.77 -1.84
N LEU A 40 -7.08 2.00 -1.69
CA LEU A 40 -6.32 3.17 -2.10
C LEU A 40 -5.18 3.46 -1.11
N THR A 41 -5.46 3.35 0.18
CA THR A 41 -4.44 3.44 1.23
C THR A 41 -3.34 2.41 1.04
N THR A 42 -3.66 1.15 0.75
CA THR A 42 -2.66 0.11 0.45
C THR A 42 -1.78 0.52 -0.72
N ALA A 43 -2.37 0.99 -1.82
CA ALA A 43 -1.62 1.44 -2.99
C ALA A 43 -0.68 2.61 -2.66
N ASP A 44 -1.16 3.58 -1.88
CA ASP A 44 -0.35 4.72 -1.44
C ASP A 44 0.78 4.27 -0.51
N CYS A 45 0.52 3.40 0.46
CA CYS A 45 1.53 2.82 1.35
C CYS A 45 2.62 2.05 0.60
N MET A 46 2.24 1.26 -0.42
CA MET A 46 3.21 0.55 -1.28
C MET A 46 4.14 1.53 -1.99
N VAL A 47 3.59 2.61 -2.55
CA VAL A 47 4.36 3.64 -3.26
C VAL A 47 5.30 4.38 -2.29
N GLU A 48 4.79 4.79 -1.13
CA GLU A 48 5.57 5.48 -0.11
C GLU A 48 6.74 4.62 0.38
N ARG A 49 6.49 3.34 0.71
CA ARG A 49 7.52 2.42 1.20
C ARG A 49 8.60 2.18 0.16
N MET A 50 8.22 1.89 -1.08
CA MET A 50 9.17 1.71 -2.19
C MET A 50 10.00 2.98 -2.44
N ALA A 51 9.37 4.16 -2.38
CA ALA A 51 10.06 5.43 -2.54
C ALA A 51 11.08 5.69 -1.42
N GLU A 52 10.70 5.42 -0.17
CA GLU A 52 11.58 5.54 0.99
C GLU A 52 12.74 4.53 0.93
N ASP A 53 12.47 3.28 0.58
CA ASP A 53 13.50 2.23 0.46
C ASP A 53 14.52 2.58 -0.64
N ASN A 54 14.05 3.03 -1.81
CA ASN A 54 14.93 3.49 -2.88
C ASN A 54 15.78 4.70 -2.45
N ALA A 55 15.16 5.67 -1.77
CA ALA A 55 15.85 6.84 -1.25
C ALA A 55 16.90 6.47 -0.20
N LEU A 56 16.62 5.50 0.68
CA LEU A 56 17.57 5.00 1.68
C LEU A 56 18.78 4.32 1.04
N VAL A 57 18.58 3.61 -0.07
CA VAL A 57 19.69 3.00 -0.84
C VAL A 57 20.60 4.06 -1.44
N ASP A 58 20.03 5.15 -1.98
CA ASP A 58 20.78 6.24 -2.59
C ASP A 58 21.43 7.18 -1.56
N PHE A 59 20.89 7.25 -0.35
CA PHE A 59 21.41 8.10 0.70
C PHE A 59 22.77 7.57 1.20
N GLN A 60 23.85 8.21 0.74
CA GLN A 60 25.24 7.87 1.07
C GLN A 60 25.66 8.22 2.52
N GLY A 61 24.69 8.43 3.42
CA GLY A 61 24.91 8.74 4.82
C GLY A 61 25.39 7.55 5.65
N ASN A 62 25.83 7.82 6.88
CA ASN A 62 26.51 6.85 7.74
C ASN A 62 25.57 5.90 8.49
N GLY A 63 24.27 5.88 8.17
CA GLY A 63 23.24 5.14 8.90
C GLY A 63 22.39 4.28 7.97
N ARG A 64 22.28 2.98 8.26
CA ARG A 64 21.21 2.15 7.71
C ARG A 64 19.93 2.49 8.47
N GLY A 65 18.98 3.15 7.81
CA GLY A 65 17.64 3.42 8.36
C GLY A 65 17.35 4.90 8.59
N TRP A 66 16.25 5.15 9.31
CA TRP A 66 15.68 6.49 9.45
C TRP A 66 16.55 7.39 10.34
N SER A 67 16.94 8.56 9.82
CA SER A 67 17.66 9.59 10.57
C SER A 67 17.11 10.99 10.24
N PRO A 68 17.28 11.99 11.12
CA PRO A 68 16.89 13.37 10.82
C PRO A 68 17.56 13.91 9.54
N GLU A 69 18.81 13.53 9.29
CA GLU A 69 19.55 13.92 8.10
C GLU A 69 18.96 13.28 6.84
N PHE A 70 18.63 11.99 6.89
CA PHE A 70 17.92 11.31 5.81
C PHE A 70 16.56 11.96 5.56
N SER A 71 15.78 12.24 6.61
CA SER A 71 14.45 12.83 6.49
C SER A 71 14.49 14.19 5.78
N ALA A 72 15.40 15.07 6.18
CA ALA A 72 15.58 16.36 5.52
C ALA A 72 16.00 16.20 4.05
N TRP A 73 16.94 15.29 3.78
CA TRP A 73 17.42 15.02 2.43
C TRP A 73 16.35 14.42 1.52
N TYR A 74 15.57 13.47 2.03
CA TYR A 74 14.48 12.82 1.31
C TYR A 74 13.33 13.80 1.06
N HIS A 75 13.00 14.68 2.01
CA HIS A 75 11.92 15.64 1.84
C HIS A 75 12.08 16.52 0.59
N GLU A 76 13.31 16.93 0.27
CA GLU A 76 13.62 17.72 -0.94
C GLU A 76 13.46 16.91 -2.26
N ARG A 77 13.50 15.58 -2.19
CA ARG A 77 13.53 14.66 -3.35
C ARG A 77 12.32 13.73 -3.43
N ARG A 78 11.44 13.79 -2.43
CA ARG A 78 10.34 12.85 -2.22
C ARG A 78 9.44 12.71 -3.43
N GLU A 79 9.10 13.82 -4.09
CA GLU A 79 8.22 13.79 -5.27
C GLU A 79 8.81 12.97 -6.44
N GLN A 80 10.14 13.01 -6.61
CA GLN A 80 10.81 12.21 -7.65
C GLN A 80 10.71 10.73 -7.31
N TYR A 81 11.08 10.33 -6.09
CA TYR A 81 11.04 8.93 -5.67
C TYR A 81 9.61 8.37 -5.68
N LEU A 82 8.61 9.14 -5.27
CA LEU A 82 7.21 8.72 -5.35
C LEU A 82 6.74 8.50 -6.79
N LYS A 83 7.18 9.36 -7.71
CA LYS A 83 6.86 9.20 -9.12
C LYS A 83 7.49 7.93 -9.68
N GLU A 84 8.79 7.73 -9.44
CA GLU A 84 9.52 6.54 -9.91
C GLU A 84 8.95 5.25 -9.31
N ALA A 85 8.70 5.23 -8.00
CA ALA A 85 8.05 4.11 -7.31
C ALA A 85 6.67 3.82 -7.89
N ARG A 86 5.86 4.86 -8.17
CA ARG A 86 4.54 4.69 -8.76
C ARG A 86 4.60 4.16 -10.19
N ASP A 87 5.53 4.65 -11.00
CA ASP A 87 5.72 4.20 -12.39
C ASP A 87 6.13 2.72 -12.39
N TYR A 88 7.12 2.36 -11.57
CA TYR A 88 7.54 0.97 -11.37
C TYR A 88 6.39 0.08 -10.88
N LEU A 89 5.74 0.44 -9.78
CA LEU A 89 4.64 -0.36 -9.21
C LEU A 89 3.41 -0.41 -10.10
N ASN A 90 3.22 0.52 -11.03
CA ASN A 90 2.17 0.43 -12.04
C ASN A 90 2.45 -0.67 -13.08
N GLU A 91 3.72 -0.91 -13.39
CA GLU A 91 4.16 -1.87 -14.39
C GLU A 91 4.39 -3.25 -13.77
N ASP A 92 5.20 -3.30 -12.70
CA ASP A 92 5.82 -4.54 -12.24
C ASP A 92 5.16 -5.17 -11.00
N ALA A 93 4.40 -4.42 -10.19
CA ALA A 93 3.78 -4.98 -8.99
C ALA A 93 2.87 -6.17 -9.32
N THR A 94 3.17 -7.31 -8.71
CA THR A 94 2.43 -8.56 -8.91
C THR A 94 1.15 -8.60 -8.07
N ASN A 95 0.24 -9.50 -8.42
CA ASN A 95 -0.95 -9.69 -7.59
C ASN A 95 -0.61 -10.29 -6.23
N ASP A 96 0.43 -11.13 -6.16
CA ASP A 96 0.84 -11.81 -4.94
C ASP A 96 1.42 -10.80 -3.94
N GLU A 97 2.26 -9.86 -4.38
CA GLU A 97 2.74 -8.75 -3.53
C GLU A 97 1.58 -7.89 -2.99
N ILE A 98 0.59 -7.59 -3.83
CA ILE A 98 -0.60 -6.85 -3.38
C ILE A 98 -1.40 -7.67 -2.35
N ASP A 99 -1.52 -8.98 -2.54
CA ASP A 99 -2.21 -9.87 -1.60
C ASP A 99 -1.49 -9.95 -0.25
N GLU A 100 -0.15 -10.00 -0.26
CA GLU A 100 0.68 -9.95 0.94
C GLU A 100 0.46 -8.65 1.72
N GLU A 101 0.46 -7.49 1.05
CA GLU A 101 0.15 -6.21 1.71
C GLU A 101 -1.26 -6.18 2.30
N ILE A 102 -2.25 -6.76 1.62
CA ILE A 102 -3.61 -6.87 2.15
C ILE A 102 -3.64 -7.73 3.42
N GLN A 103 -2.94 -8.87 3.43
CA GLN A 103 -2.89 -9.71 4.63
C GLN A 103 -2.17 -9.00 5.77
N ASN A 104 -1.06 -8.31 5.52
CA ASN A 104 -0.36 -7.51 6.54
C ASN A 104 -1.27 -6.46 7.17
N GLU A 105 -2.04 -5.73 6.37
CA GLU A 105 -3.03 -4.76 6.89
C GLU A 105 -4.13 -5.45 7.71
N LEU A 106 -4.63 -6.59 7.24
CA LEU A 106 -5.66 -7.35 7.94
C LEU A 106 -5.17 -7.96 9.26
N GLU A 107 -3.93 -8.42 9.32
CA GLU A 107 -3.29 -8.87 10.56
C GLU A 107 -3.21 -7.72 11.55
N ALA A 108 -2.77 -6.53 11.12
CA ALA A 108 -2.70 -5.34 11.95
C ALA A 108 -4.08 -4.84 12.46
N TRP A 109 -5.19 -5.19 11.81
CA TRP A 109 -6.54 -4.89 12.31
C TRP A 109 -7.00 -5.82 13.44
N ASN A 110 -6.37 -7.00 13.57
CA ASN A 110 -6.73 -8.01 14.57
C ASN A 110 -5.84 -8.00 15.81
N ASP A 111 -4.73 -7.24 15.78
CA ASP A 111 -3.87 -6.95 16.94
C ASP A 111 -4.53 -5.96 17.93
#